data_AF-A0A645BSH1-F1
#
_entry.id   AF-A0A645BSH1-F1
#
_cell.length_a   1.000
_cell.length_b   1.000
_cell.length_c   1.000
_cell.angle_alpha   90.00
_cell.angle_beta   90.00
_cell.angle_gamma   90.00
#
_symmetry.space_group_name_H-M   'P 1'
#
loop_
_entity.id
_entity.type
_entity.pdbx_description
1 polymer ?
#
loop_
_entity_poly.entity_id
_entity_poly.type
_entity_poly.pdbx_seq_one_letter_code
_entity_poly.pdbx_strand_id
1 'polypeptide(L)' 'MAVCKAEDADDIWFIANNLSEPYAIREYKKRFDIEEMFRDFKSSGFNLEDT' A
#
# COMPACT_ATOMS: atom_id res chain seq x y z
N MET A 1 3.20 11.30 -13.34
CA MET A 1 2.08 10.34 -13.31
C MET A 1 2.61 8.99 -13.74
N ALA A 2 2.30 7.93 -13.01
CA ALA A 2 2.73 6.56 -13.33
C ALA A 2 1.51 5.67 -13.54
N VAL A 3 1.62 4.67 -14.42
CA VAL A 3 0.53 3.75 -14.75
C VAL A 3 1.01 2.32 -14.61
N CYS A 4 0.25 1.48 -13.90
CA CYS A 4 0.54 0.06 -13.80
C CYS A 4 -0.74 -0.77 -13.64
N LYS A 5 -0.67 -2.07 -13.98
CA LYS A 5 -1.71 -3.06 -13.69
C LYS A 5 -1.22 -3.93 -12.52
N ALA A 6 -2.09 -4.25 -11.56
CA ALA A 6 -1.74 -5.25 -10.54
C ALA A 6 -1.73 -6.65 -11.18
N GLU A 7 -0.87 -7.55 -10.71
CA GLU A 7 -0.76 -8.91 -11.29
C GLU A 7 -2.09 -9.68 -11.20
N ASP A 8 -2.84 -9.49 -10.11
CA ASP A 8 -4.08 -10.22 -9.83
C ASP A 8 -5.36 -9.36 -9.94
N ALA A 9 -5.26 -8.16 -10.51
CA ALA A 9 -6.41 -7.26 -10.66
C ALA A 9 -6.56 -6.79 -12.09
N ASP A 10 -7.80 -6.76 -12.59
CA ASP A 10 -8.11 -6.19 -13.91
C ASP A 10 -8.07 -4.67 -13.96
N ASP A 11 -7.99 -4.04 -12.78
CA ASP A 11 -7.96 -2.59 -12.64
C ASP A 11 -6.58 -2.00 -12.98
N ILE A 12 -6.61 -0.94 -13.79
CA ILE A 12 -5.45 -0.12 -14.10
C ILE A 12 -5.30 0.96 -13.02
N TRP A 13 -4.09 1.09 -12.46
CA TRP A 13 -3.77 2.12 -11.49
C TRP A 13 -3.16 3.34 -12.15
N PHE A 14 -3.72 4.50 -11.84
CA PHE A 14 -3.18 5.81 -12.19
C PHE A 14 -2.64 6.48 -10.93
N ILE A 15 -1.32 6.62 -10.85
CA ILE A 15 -0.63 7.10 -9.65
C ILE A 15 -0.12 8.52 -9.91
N ALA A 16 -0.79 9.51 -9.33
CA ALA A 16 -0.29 10.88 -9.30
C ALA A 16 0.89 10.97 -8.32
N ASN A 17 2.05 11.41 -8.80
CA ASN A 17 3.28 11.48 -8.01
C ASN A 17 4.27 12.47 -8.63
N ASN A 18 5.26 12.88 -7.82
CA ASN A 18 6.37 13.76 -8.17
C ASN A 18 7.70 13.01 -8.38
N LEU A 19 7.67 11.68 -8.47
CA LEU A 19 8.83 10.81 -8.67
C LEU A 19 8.96 10.38 -10.12
N SER A 20 10.10 9.77 -10.49
CA SER A 20 10.17 9.08 -11.77
C SER A 20 9.37 7.77 -11.73
N GLU A 21 8.78 7.42 -12.87
CA GLU A 21 7.80 6.34 -13.02
C GLU A 21 8.19 5.00 -12.37
N PRO A 22 9.41 4.43 -12.56
CA PRO A 22 9.76 3.14 -11.96
C PRO A 22 9.83 3.20 -10.42
N TYR A 23 10.22 4.34 -9.85
CA TYR A 23 10.23 4.49 -8.39
C TYR A 23 8.82 4.69 -7.85
N ALA A 24 7.96 5.44 -8.55
CA ALA A 24 6.59 5.65 -8.14
C ALA A 24 5.80 4.34 -7.98
N ILE A 25 5.92 3.43 -8.96
CA ILE A 25 5.25 2.12 -8.91
C ILE A 25 5.81 1.28 -7.77
N ARG A 26 7.14 1.23 -7.61
CA ARG A 26 7.79 0.48 -6.53
C ARG A 26 7.37 0.97 -5.15
N GLU A 27 7.35 2.28 -4.92
CA GLU A 27 6.94 2.85 -3.63
C GLU A 27 5.44 2.65 -3.38
N TYR A 28 4.60 2.76 -4.42
CA TYR A 28 3.16 2.53 -4.27
C TYR A 28 2.82 1.09 -3.88
N LYS A 29 3.60 0.10 -4.35
CA LYS A 29 3.42 -1.32 -3.96
C LYS A 29 3.60 -1.56 -2.45
N LYS A 30 4.39 -0.75 -1.74
CA LYS A 30 4.58 -0.88 -0.28
C LYS A 30 3.34 -0.50 0.53
N ARG A 31 2.31 0.08 -0.10
CA ARG A 31 1.08 0.49 0.60
C ARG A 31 0.34 -0.68 1.28
N PHE A 32 0.56 -1.91 0.86
CA PHE A 32 -0.12 -3.08 1.42
C PHE A 32 0.52 -3.53 2.73
N ASP A 33 1.82 -3.27 2.93
CA ASP A 33 2.55 -3.65 4.14
C ASP A 33 2.02 -2.92 5.39
N ILE A 34 1.48 -1.71 5.22
CA ILE A 34 0.90 -0.94 6.33
C ILE A 34 -0.34 -1.61 6.93
N GLU A 35 -1.07 -2.41 6.14
CA GLU A 35 -2.27 -3.11 6.60
C GLU A 35 -1.93 -4.22 7.60
N GLU A 36 -0.77 -4.86 7.46
CA GLU A 36 -0.25 -5.83 8.44
C GLU A 36 0.10 -5.12 9.75
N MET A 37 0.84 -4.02 9.66
CA MET A 37 1.18 -3.18 10.83
C MET A 37 -0.09 -2.68 11.56
N PHE A 38 -1.12 -2.23 10.84
CA PHE A 38 -2.39 -1.85 11.45
C PHE A 38 -3.13 -3.03 12.08
N ARG A 39 -2.99 -4.24 11.55
CA ARG A 39 -3.59 -5.46 12.13
C ARG A 39 -2.94 -5.79 13.47
N ASP A 40 -1.61 -5.73 13.52
CA ASP A 40 -0.82 -5.99 14.73
C ASP A 40 -1.11 -4.98 15.84
N PHE A 41 -1.33 -3.71 15.49
CA PHE A 41 -1.65 -2.68 16.48
C PHE A 41 -3.07 -2.80 17.07
N LYS A 42 -3.98 -3.48 16.40
CA LYS A 42 -5.34 -3.74 16.88
C LYS A 42 -5.38 -5.00 17.76
N SER A 43 -6.52 -5.68 17.79
CA SER A 43 -6.78 -6.87 18.61
C SER A 43 -5.90 -8.09 18.30
N SER A 44 -5.17 -8.08 17.18
CA SER A 44 -4.32 -9.21 16.76
C SER A 44 -2.91 -9.21 17.38
N GLY A 45 -2.53 -8.16 18.12
CA GLY A 45 -1.19 -8.05 18.71
C GLY A 45 -1.16 -7.20 19.98
N PHE A 46 -1.03 -5.89 19.82
CA PHE A 46 -0.83 -4.95 20.94
C PHE A 46 -2.13 -4.47 21.60
N ASN A 47 -3.28 -4.73 20.99
CA ASN A 47 -4.62 -4.40 21.50
C ASN A 47 -4.74 -2.94 21.98
N LEU A 48 -4.20 -2.00 21.21
CA LEU A 48 -4.21 -0.56 21.52
C LEU A 48 -5.63 0.05 21.50
N GLU A 49 -6.63 -0.67 21.00
CA GLU A 49 -8.03 -0.23 21.01
C GLU A 49 -8.71 -0.44 22.38
N ASP A 50 -8.08 -1.15 23.31
CA ASP A 50 -8.63 -1.53 24.63
C ASP A 50 -8.02 -0.72 25.80
N THR A 51 -7.21 0.30 25.50
CA THR A 51 -6.62 1.25 26.48
C THR A 51 -7.27 2.63 26.35
#